data_AF-A0A6M1RQK9-F1
#
_entry.id   AF-A0A6M1RQK9-F1
#
_cell.length_a   1.000
_cell.length_b   1.000
_cell.length_c   1.000
_cell.angle_alpha   90.00
_cell.angle_beta   90.00
_cell.angle_gamma   90.00
#
_symmetry.space_group_name_H-M   'P 1'
#
loop_
_entity.id
_entity.type
_entity.pdbx_description
1 polymer ?
#
loop_
_entity_poly.entity_id
_entity_poly.type
_entity_poly.pdbx_seq_one_letter_code
_entity_poly.pdbx_strand_id
1 'polypeptide(L)' 'MSNIFTDLATREHDNDTKLGMPSTSLEHHIRRLTLMERLAGGKGWRVPAREPKKDAQGLTRGDRKRALRERTFAHLRIAA' A
#
# COMPACT_ATOMS: atom_id res chain seq x y z
N MET A 1 -24.92 19.01 22.16
CA MET A 1 -25.17 18.10 23.30
C MET A 1 -24.69 16.73 22.88
N SER A 2 -23.67 16.17 23.55
CA SER A 2 -23.33 14.76 23.34
C SER A 2 -24.47 13.91 23.90
N ASN A 3 -24.85 12.87 23.18
CA ASN A 3 -25.78 11.87 23.68
C ASN A 3 -24.99 10.60 24.01
N ILE A 4 -25.58 9.70 24.80
CA ILE A 4 -24.90 8.46 25.20
C ILE A 4 -24.45 7.63 23.98
N PHE A 5 -25.19 7.68 22.88
CA PHE A 5 -24.84 6.99 21.65
C PHE A 5 -23.60 7.57 20.98
N THR A 6 -23.42 8.89 21.00
CA THR A 6 -22.20 9.52 20.47
C THR A 6 -21.01 9.13 21.33
N ASP A 7 -21.15 9.09 22.65
CA ASP A 7 -20.04 8.72 23.54
C ASP A 7 -19.63 7.26 23.36
N LEU A 8 -20.60 6.34 23.22
CA LEU A 8 -20.34 4.94 22.89
C LEU A 8 -19.67 4.79 21.52
N ALA A 9 -20.18 5.46 20.49
CA ALA A 9 -19.59 5.42 19.16
C ALA A 9 -18.16 5.96 19.15
N THR A 10 -17.87 7.01 19.93
CA THR A 10 -16.54 7.60 20.02
C THR A 10 -15.57 6.65 20.72
N ARG A 11 -16.00 5.95 21.78
CA ARG A 11 -15.17 4.92 22.45
C ARG A 11 -14.85 3.75 21.53
N GLU A 12 -15.83 3.27 20.77
CA GLU A 12 -15.62 2.19 19.79
C GLU A 12 -14.64 2.64 18.69
N HIS A 13 -14.78 3.87 18.19
CA HIS A 13 -13.87 4.43 17.21
C HIS A 13 -12.44 4.57 17.75
N ASP A 14 -12.30 5.05 18.99
CA ASP A 14 -11.01 5.18 19.66
C ASP A 14 -10.32 3.82 19.86
N ASN A 15 -11.08 2.79 20.19
CA ASN A 15 -10.58 1.42 20.34
C ASN A 15 -10.01 0.87 19.02
N ASP A 16 -10.66 1.16 17.90
CA ASP A 16 -10.24 0.67 16.59
C ASP A 16 -9.04 1.45 16.02
N THR A 17 -8.95 2.76 16.31
CA THR A 17 -7.98 3.68 15.66
C THR A 17 -6.73 3.99 16.47
N LYS A 18 -6.79 4.00 17.82
CA LYS A 18 -5.62 4.34 18.64
C LYS A 18 -4.56 3.24 18.60
N LEU A 19 -3.31 3.62 18.38
CA LEU A 19 -2.16 2.72 18.44
C LEU A 19 -1.92 2.24 19.87
N GLY A 20 -1.52 0.99 20.05
CA GLY A 20 -1.15 0.42 21.36
C GLY A 20 -2.32 -0.10 22.21
N MET A 21 -3.57 0.16 21.82
CA MET A 21 -4.73 -0.46 22.48
C MET A 21 -4.85 -1.94 22.08
N PRO A 22 -4.94 -2.87 23.04
CA PRO A 22 -5.21 -4.29 22.76
C PRO A 22 -6.64 -4.48 22.29
N SER A 23 -6.87 -5.45 21.40
CA SER A 23 -8.22 -5.84 21.00
C SER A 23 -8.94 -6.46 22.20
N THR A 24 -10.05 -5.87 22.63
CA THR A 24 -10.88 -6.37 23.73
C THR A 24 -11.84 -7.47 23.30
N SER A 25 -12.16 -7.56 22.00
CA SER A 25 -13.01 -8.59 21.41
C SER A 25 -12.53 -8.99 20.00
N LEU A 26 -13.09 -10.07 19.46
CA LEU A 26 -12.80 -10.54 18.10
C LEU A 26 -13.28 -9.52 17.06
N GLU A 27 -14.45 -8.92 17.27
CA GLU A 27 -15.04 -7.92 16.39
C GLU A 27 -14.12 -6.70 16.26
N HIS A 28 -13.56 -6.23 17.40
CA HIS A 28 -12.61 -5.12 17.42
C HIS A 28 -11.35 -5.46 16.61
N HIS A 29 -10.86 -6.69 16.74
CA HIS A 29 -9.72 -7.16 15.96
C HIS A 29 -10.01 -7.17 14.46
N ILE A 30 -11.17 -7.70 14.05
CA ILE A 30 -11.60 -7.75 12.64
C ILE A 30 -11.73 -6.33 12.06
N ARG A 31 -12.41 -5.41 12.76
CA ARG A 31 -12.58 -4.02 12.31
C ARG A 31 -11.23 -3.33 12.10
N ARG A 32 -10.28 -3.54 13.01
CA ARG A 32 -8.92 -3.02 12.89
C ARG A 32 -8.19 -3.59 11.68
N LEU A 33 -8.30 -4.90 11.43
CA LEU A 33 -7.71 -5.53 10.24
C LEU A 33 -8.31 -4.95 8.94
N THR A 34 -9.64 -4.81 8.88
CA THR A 34 -10.33 -4.19 7.73
C THR A 34 -9.89 -2.74 7.51
N LEU A 35 -9.74 -1.95 8.59
CA LEU A 35 -9.24 -0.59 8.51
C LEU A 35 -7.81 -0.56 7.93
N MET A 36 -6.93 -1.43 8.44
CA MET A 36 -5.54 -1.52 8.00
C MET A 36 -5.43 -1.97 6.54
N GLU A 37 -6.26 -2.90 6.09
CA GLU A 37 -6.35 -3.33 4.69
C GLU A 37 -6.78 -2.17 3.77
N ARG A 38 -7.81 -1.41 4.17
CA ARG A 38 -8.30 -0.25 3.43
C ARG A 38 -7.26 0.86 3.33
N LEU A 39 -6.55 1.15 4.42
CA LEU A 39 -5.46 2.13 4.44
C LEU A 39 -4.31 1.73 3.52
N ALA A 40 -4.03 0.43 3.41
CA ALA A 40 -3.06 -0.12 2.47
C ALA A 40 -3.57 -0.20 1.01
N GLY A 41 -4.81 0.22 0.73
CA GLY A 41 -5.43 0.14 -0.58
C GLY A 41 -5.55 -1.30 -1.12
N GLY A 42 -5.75 -2.28 -0.23
CA GLY A 42 -5.82 -3.71 -0.58
C GLY A 42 -4.47 -4.33 -0.99
N LYS A 43 -3.37 -3.58 -0.92
CA LYS A 43 -2.03 -4.05 -1.32
C LYS A 43 -1.21 -4.62 -0.14
N GLY A 44 -1.84 -4.72 1.03
CA GLY A 44 -1.19 -5.05 2.29
C GLY A 44 -0.18 -3.98 2.74
N TRP A 45 0.17 -3.96 4.03
CA TRP A 45 1.29 -3.16 4.51
C TRP A 45 2.58 -3.76 3.99
N ARG A 46 3.01 -3.31 2.82
CA ARG A 46 4.27 -3.75 2.23
C ARG A 46 5.41 -2.91 2.82
N VAL A 47 6.52 -3.58 3.12
CA VAL A 47 7.83 -2.90 3.22
C VAL A 47 7.98 -2.06 1.93
N PRO A 48 8.42 -0.78 2.00
CA PRO A 48 8.66 0.01 0.80
C PRO A 48 9.46 -0.83 -0.19
N ALA A 49 9.04 -0.83 -1.45
CA ALA A 49 9.65 -1.70 -2.45
C ALA A 49 11.16 -1.44 -2.44
N ARG A 50 11.95 -2.48 -2.12
CA ARG A 50 13.41 -2.39 -2.12
C ARG A 50 13.83 -1.79 -3.45
N GLU A 51 14.60 -0.70 -3.41
CA GLU A 51 15.03 -0.04 -4.63
C GLU A 51 15.61 -1.09 -5.60
N PRO A 52 15.17 -1.09 -6.87
CA PRO A 52 15.62 -2.09 -7.81
C PRO A 52 17.14 -2.01 -7.94
N LYS A 53 17.81 -3.16 -7.79
CA LYS A 53 19.27 -3.26 -7.92
C LYS A 53 19.71 -2.65 -9.24
N LYS A 54 20.61 -1.67 -9.17
CA LYS A 54 21.30 -1.08 -10.30
C LYS A 54 22.55 -1.91 -10.63
N ASP A 55 22.86 -2.01 -11.91
CA ASP A 55 24.13 -2.57 -12.38
C ASP A 55 25.27 -1.55 -12.28
N ALA A 56 26.47 -1.92 -12.73
CA ALA A 56 27.65 -1.04 -12.72
C ALA A 56 27.47 0.22 -13.59
N GLN A 57 26.51 0.18 -14.52
CA GLN A 57 26.14 1.26 -15.42
C GLN A 57 24.99 2.12 -14.85
N GLY A 58 24.53 1.83 -13.63
CA GLY A 58 23.45 2.55 -12.97
C GLY A 58 22.04 2.20 -13.46
N LEU A 59 21.88 1.19 -14.32
CA LEU A 59 20.61 0.83 -14.94
C LEU A 59 19.89 -0.27 -14.15
N THR A 60 18.56 -0.17 -14.07
CA THR A 60 17.75 -1.27 -13.54
C THR A 60 17.54 -2.35 -14.61
N ARG A 61 17.14 -3.56 -14.20
CA ARG A 61 16.69 -4.61 -15.14
C ARG A 61 15.56 -4.13 -16.06
N GLY A 62 14.67 -3.27 -15.56
CA GLY A 62 13.56 -2.71 -16.32
C GLY A 62 14.05 -1.78 -17.43
N ASP A 63 15.05 -0.95 -17.13
CA ASP A 63 15.62 -0.02 -18.10
C ASP A 63 16.37 -0.75 -19.21
N ARG A 64 17.13 -1.80 -18.87
CA ARG A 64 17.74 -2.68 -19.86
C ARG A 64 16.70 -3.33 -20.79
N LYS A 65 15.57 -3.76 -20.24
CA LYS A 65 14.47 -4.33 -21.04
C LYS A 65 13.83 -3.28 -21.96
N ARG A 66 13.65 -2.04 -21.50
CA ARG A 66 13.12 -0.94 -22.33
C ARG A 66 14.10 -0.54 -23.43
N ALA A 67 15.37 -0.36 -23.11
CA ALA A 67 16.41 -0.05 -24.08
C ALA A 67 16.53 -1.14 -25.16
N LEU A 68 16.42 -2.42 -24.76
CA LEU A 68 16.40 -3.52 -25.73
C LEU A 68 15.20 -3.43 -26.66
N ARG A 69 13.99 -3.20 -26.12
CA ARG A 69 12.77 -3.04 -26.93
C ARG A 69 12.88 -1.86 -27.90
N GLU A 70 13.41 -0.73 -27.45
CA GLU A 70 13.61 0.43 -28.31
C GLU A 70 14.56 0.11 -29.46
N ARG A 71 15.66 -0.59 -29.19
CA ARG A 71 16.58 -1.04 -30.25
C ARG A 71 15.92 -2.03 -31.21
N THR A 72 15.17 -2.99 -30.71
CA THR A 72 14.54 -4.02 -31.56
C THR A 72 13.40 -3.46 -32.38
N PHE A 73 12.60 -2.54 -31.83
CA PHE A 73 11.40 -2.01 -32.48
C PHE A 73 11.57 -0.60 -33.05
N ALA A 74 12.78 -0.06 -33.10
CA ALA A 74 13.08 1.26 -33.68
C ALA A 74 12.58 1.37 -35.13
N HIS A 75 12.70 0.30 -35.91
CA HIS A 75 12.28 0.25 -37.32
C HIS A 75 10.76 0.38 -37.51
N LEU A 76 9.95 -0.01 -36.52
CA LEU A 76 8.48 0.11 -36.59
C LEU A 76 7.98 1.54 -36.32
N ARG A 77 8.81 2.40 -35.71
CA ARG A 77 8.45 3.80 -35.41
C ARG A 77 8.66 4.76 -36.57
N ILE A 78 9.48 4.39 -37.56
CA ILE A 78 9.79 5.22 -38.74
C ILE A 78 8.70 5.06 -39.82
N ALA A 79 7.89 4.01 -39.73
CA ALA A 79 6.85 3.67 -40.71
C ALA A 79 5.43 4.15 -40.31
N ALA A 80 5.29 4.97 -39.26
CA ALA A 80 4.04 5.57 -38.79
C ALA A 80 4.14 7.09 -38.86
#